data_AF-A0A512BQG9-F1
#
_entry.id   AF-A0A512BQG9-F1
#
_cell.length_a   1.000
_cell.length_b   1.000
_cell.length_c   1.000
_cell.angle_alpha   90.00
_cell.angle_beta   90.00
_cell.angle_gamma   90.00
#
_symmetry.space_group_name_H-M   'P 1'
#
loop_
_entity.id
_entity.type
_entity.pdbx_description
1 polymer ?
#
loop_
_entity_poly.entity_id
_entity_poly.type
_entity_poly.pdbx_seq_one_letter_code
_entity_poly.pdbx_strand_id
1 'polypeptide(L)'
;MTNQRDLLHAYELCLKAEEAKKHLAPERLKTMKADGPWIKAVSAHSEAQQAFMKAALNFCRTIQSEGFTSAKSHSRLRQRPARAGSR
;
A
#
# COMPACT_ATOMS: atom_id res chain seq x y z
N MET A 1 6.26 -2.39 -11.76
CA MET A 1 7.38 -2.90 -10.92
C MET A 1 7.79 -1.93 -9.80
N THR A 2 7.72 -0.61 -9.99
CA THR A 2 8.01 0.42 -8.96
C THR A 2 7.10 0.29 -7.72
N ASN A 3 5.79 0.18 -7.91
CA ASN A 3 4.82 0.15 -6.81
C ASN A 3 4.99 -1.02 -5.81
N GLN A 4 5.53 -2.16 -6.27
CA GLN A 4 5.79 -3.31 -5.40
C GLN A 4 7.03 -3.11 -4.52
N ARG A 5 8.08 -2.47 -5.07
CA ARG A 5 9.29 -2.13 -4.30
C ARG A 5 8.98 -1.05 -3.26
N ASP A 6 8.16 -0.07 -3.62
CA ASP A 6 7.73 1.00 -2.70
C ASP A 6 6.90 0.45 -1.53
N LEU A 7 6.04 -0.55 -1.80
CA LEU A 7 5.25 -1.22 -0.77
C LEU A 7 6.13 -2.02 0.21
N LEU A 8 7.09 -2.79 -0.30
CA LEU A 8 8.03 -3.54 0.53
C LEU A 8 8.89 -2.62 1.40
N HIS A 9 9.40 -1.53 0.82
CA HIS A 9 10.18 -0.56 1.56
C HIS A 9 9.36 0.12 2.67
N ALA A 10 8.11 0.51 2.39
CA ALA A 10 7.22 1.08 3.41
C ALA A 10 6.90 0.07 4.54
N TYR A 11 6.77 -1.21 4.21
CA TYR A 11 6.56 -2.28 5.18
C TYR A 11 7.77 -2.47 6.10
N GLU A 12 8.98 -2.49 5.56
CA GLU A 12 10.22 -2.59 6.35
C GLU A 12 10.39 -1.41 7.32
N LEU A 13 10.02 -0.19 6.90
CA LEU A 13 10.03 0.99 7.76
C LEU A 13 9.02 0.87 8.92
N CYS A 14 7.83 0.35 8.65
CA CYS A 14 6.84 0.08 9.70
C CYS A 14 7.37 -0.90 10.75
N LEU A 15 7.99 -2.01 10.32
CA LEU A 15 8.53 -3.01 11.25
C LEU A 15 9.62 -2.42 12.16
N LYS A 16 10.55 -1.64 11.59
CA LYS A 16 11.60 -0.97 12.37
C LYS A 16 11.02 0.02 13.39
N ALA A 17 9.99 0.78 13.00
CA ALA A 17 9.34 1.72 13.90
C ALA A 17 8.56 1.01 15.02
N GLU A 18 7.94 -0.13 14.73
CA GLU A 18 7.22 -0.94 15.72
C GLU A 18 8.17 -1.55 16.75
N GLU A 19 9.33 -2.07 16.33
CA GLU A 19 10.36 -2.57 17.24
C GLU A 19 10.92 -1.47 18.15
N ALA A 20 11.23 -0.30 17.59
CA ALA A 20 11.70 0.84 18.38
C ALA A 20 10.67 1.27 19.45
N LYS A 21 9.39 1.28 19.08
CA LYS A 21 8.30 1.54 20.03
C LYS A 21 8.22 0.45 21.11
N LYS A 22 8.27 -0.84 20.75
CA LYS A 22 8.23 -1.95 21.71
C LYS A 22 9.38 -1.90 22.72
N HIS A 23 10.59 -1.53 22.27
CA HIS A 23 11.76 -1.38 23.15
C HIS A 23 11.60 -0.26 24.20
N LEU A 24 10.90 0.82 23.86
CA LEU A 24 10.71 1.98 24.76
C LEU A 24 9.50 1.86 25.68
N ALA A 25 8.53 1.01 25.34
CA ALA A 25 7.24 0.88 26.03
C ALA A 25 7.29 0.44 27.52
N PRO A 26 8.08 -0.57 27.95
CA PRO A 26 7.85 -1.21 29.24
C PRO A 26 8.20 -0.36 30.47
N GLU A 27 9.15 0.58 30.37
CA GLU A 27 9.52 1.46 31.50
C GLU A 27 8.87 2.85 31.42
N ARG A 28 8.54 3.35 30.22
CA ARG A 28 8.10 4.75 30.03
C ARG A 28 6.59 4.96 30.17
N LEU A 29 5.79 3.89 30.07
CA LEU A 29 4.33 3.94 30.33
C LEU A 29 3.97 4.07 31.81
N LYS A 30 4.92 3.88 32.74
CA LYS A 30 4.68 4.00 34.20
C LYS A 30 4.63 5.45 34.70
N THR A 31 5.26 6.38 33.99
CA THR A 31 5.31 7.78 34.39
C THR A 31 4.41 8.59 33.47
N MET A 32 3.35 9.23 33.99
CA MET A 32 2.48 10.19 33.28
C MET A 32 3.21 11.47 32.81
N LYS A 33 4.52 11.41 32.52
CA LYS A 33 5.32 12.51 32.01
C LYS A 33 5.37 12.43 30.49
N ALA A 34 5.29 13.60 29.85
CA ALA A 34 5.56 13.72 28.42
C ALA A 34 7.02 13.36 28.15
N ASP A 35 7.22 12.21 27.51
CA ASP A 35 8.54 11.66 27.18
C ASP A 35 8.86 11.96 25.71
N GLY A 36 9.78 12.90 25.50
CA GLY A 36 10.17 13.36 24.16
C GLY A 36 10.62 12.23 23.21
N PRO A 37 11.53 11.33 23.62
CA PRO A 37 11.88 10.13 22.85
C PRO A 37 10.70 9.21 22.51
N TRP A 38 9.80 8.95 23.45
CA TRP A 38 8.59 8.15 23.19
C TRP A 38 7.66 8.82 22.19
N ILE A 39 7.40 10.12 22.35
CA ILE A 39 6.57 10.91 21.44
C ILE A 39 7.15 10.86 20.02
N LYS A 40 8.47 11.02 19.87
CA LYS A 40 9.14 10.89 18.57
C LYS A 40 8.98 9.49 17.97
N ALA A 41 9.13 8.43 18.77
CA ALA A 41 8.97 7.06 18.31
C ALA A 41 7.52 6.77 17.87
N VAL A 42 6.52 7.24 18.61
CA VAL A 42 5.10 7.12 18.26
C VAL A 42 4.79 7.92 16.99
N SER A 43 5.30 9.15 16.85
CA SER A 43 5.14 9.97 15.64
C SER A 43 5.72 9.28 14.42
N ALA A 44 6.96 8.78 14.52
CA ALA A 44 7.62 8.06 13.43
C ALA A 44 6.86 6.79 13.02
N HIS A 45 6.33 6.05 14.00
CA HIS A 45 5.47 4.89 13.72
C HIS A 45 4.19 5.28 12.99
N SER A 46 3.51 6.34 13.43
CA SER A 46 2.31 6.84 12.78
C SER A 46 2.56 7.32 11.34
N GLU A 47 3.66 8.03 11.09
CA GLU A 47 4.06 8.47 9.75
C GLU A 47 4.38 7.28 8.83
N ALA A 48 5.14 6.30 9.32
CA ALA A 48 5.45 5.09 8.56
C ALA A 48 4.17 4.30 8.21
N GLN A 49 3.24 4.17 9.16
CA GLN A 49 1.97 3.49 8.93
C GLN A 49 1.12 4.20 7.86
N GLN A 50 1.07 5.54 7.89
CA GLN A 50 0.39 6.32 6.86
C GLN A 50 1.04 6.14 5.48
N ALA A 51 2.37 6.15 5.41
CA ALA A 51 3.10 5.92 4.17
C ALA A 51 2.82 4.53 3.58
N PHE A 52 2.82 3.49 4.42
CA PHE A 52 2.45 2.13 4.03
C PHE A 52 1.02 2.04 3.49
N MET A 53 0.05 2.62 4.20
CA MET A 53 -1.36 2.64 3.76
C MET A 53 -1.52 3.34 2.40
N LYS A 54 -0.81 4.46 2.20
CA LYS A 54 -0.81 5.17 0.91
C LYS A 54 -0.23 4.31 -0.22
N ALA A 55 0.89 3.63 0.03
CA ALA A 55 1.51 2.71 -0.93
C ALA A 55 0.58 1.53 -1.27
N ALA A 56 -0.06 0.93 -0.27
CA ALA A 56 -1.02 -0.16 -0.44
C ALA A 56 -2.23 0.27 -1.29
N LEU A 57 -2.80 1.45 -1.02
CA LEU A 57 -3.90 2.00 -1.81
C LEU A 57 -3.51 2.25 -3.27
N ASN A 58 -2.32 2.80 -3.50
CA ASN A 58 -1.80 3.03 -4.86
C ASN A 58 -1.58 1.71 -5.61
N PHE A 59 -1.05 0.69 -4.92
CA PHE A 59 -0.88 -0.64 -5.49
C PHE A 59 -2.23 -1.25 -5.89
N CYS A 60 -3.23 -1.23 -5.01
CA CYS A 60 -4.58 -1.70 -5.30
C CYS A 60 -5.23 -0.98 -6.49
N ARG A 61 -5.08 0.35 -6.59
CA ARG A 61 -5.56 1.14 -7.73
C ARG A 61 -4.88 0.75 -9.03
N THR A 62 -3.59 0.47 -8.99
CA THR A 62 -2.83 0.02 -10.17
C THR A 62 -3.38 -1.32 -10.66
N ILE A 63 -3.55 -2.30 -9.76
CA ILE A 63 -4.14 -3.61 -10.10
C ILE A 63 -5.54 -3.46 -10.70
N GLN A 64 -6.40 -2.62 -10.10
CA GLN A 64 -7.74 -2.38 -10.64
C GLN A 64 -7.71 -1.77 -12.04
N SER A 65 -6.81 -0.80 -12.28
CA SER A 65 -6.66 -0.18 -13.61
C SER A 65 -6.17 -1.16 -14.66
N GLU A 66 -5.21 -2.02 -14.33
CA GLU A 66 -4.68 -3.05 -15.24
C GLU A 66 -5.75 -4.12 -15.52
N GLY A 67 -6.50 -4.56 -14.50
CA GLY A 67 -7.62 -5.50 -14.65
C GLY A 67 -8.77 -4.95 -15.52
N PHE A 68 -9.05 -3.65 -15.45
CA PHE A 68 -10.09 -3.00 -16.26
C PHE A 68 -9.71 -2.86 -17.74
N THR A 69 -8.41 -2.76 -18.04
CA THR A 69 -7.91 -2.69 -19.43
C THR A 69 -7.95 -4.04 -20.16
N SER A 70 -7.83 -5.16 -19.44
CA SER A 70 -7.97 -6.51 -20.03
C SER A 70 -9.43 -6.80 -20.44
N ALA A 71 -10.42 -6.36 -19.65
CA ALA A 71 -11.83 -6.56 -19.94
C ALA A 71 -12.33 -5.81 -21.20
N LYS A 72 -11.73 -4.68 -21.56
CA LYS A 72 -12.08 -3.91 -22.79
C LYS A 72 -11.42 -4.44 -24.06
N SER A 73 -10.37 -5.26 -23.94
CA SER A 73 -9.70 -5.88 -25.10
C SER A 73 -10.43 -7.15 -25.57
N HIS A 74 -11.09 -7.87 -24.66
CA HIS A 74 -11.86 -9.07 -25.01
C HIS A 74 -13.27 -8.81 -25.57
N SER A 75 -13.88 -7.64 -25.33
CA SER A 75 -15.20 -7.31 -25.87
C SER A 75 -15.18 -6.93 -27.35
N ARG A 76 -14.02 -6.50 -27.90
CA ARG A 76 -13.87 -6.16 -29.32
C ARG A 76 -13.61 -7.36 -30.24
N LEU A 77 -13.18 -8.51 -29.71
CA LEU A 77 -12.98 -9.73 -30.53
C LEU A 77 -14.26 -10.53 -30.80
N ARG A 78 -15.39 -10.20 -30.14
CA ARG A 78 -16.68 -10.88 -30.34
C ARG A 78 -17.64 -10.15 -31.30
N GLN A 79 -17.17 -9.14 -32.03
CA GLN A 79 -17.93 -8.48 -33.09
C GLN A 79 -17.20 -8.55 -34.44
N ARG A 80 -16.92 -9.77 -34.93
CA ARG A 80 -16.85 -9.98 -36.39
C ARG A 80 -18.29 -10.29 -36.82
N PRO A 81 -19.01 -9.39 -37.52
CA PRO A 81 -20.23 -9.81 -38.19
C PRO A 81 -19.85 -10.88 -39.21
N ALA A 82 -20.57 -12.01 -39.18
CA ALA A 82 -20.51 -13.02 -40.21
C ALA A 82 -20.72 -12.33 -41.56
N ARG A 83 -19.76 -12.50 -42.46
CA ARG A 83 -19.77 -11.93 -43.80
C ARG A 83 -21.02 -12.45 -44.52
N ALA A 84 -22.03 -11.59 -44.62
CA ALA A 84 -23.19 -11.82 -45.46
C ALA A 84 -22.81 -11.53 -46.92
N GLY A 85 -23.27 -12.40 -47.81
CA GLY A 85 -23.32 -12.22 -49.26
C GLY A 85 -22.25 -13.01 -50.03
N SER A 86 -22.53 -13.54 -51.22
CA SER A 86 -23.76 -13.60 -52.01
C SER A 86 -23.42 -14.41 -53.27
N ARG A 87 -24.41 -15.20 -53.72
CA ARG A 87 -24.58 -15.82 -55.05
C ARG A 87 -23.56 -16.86 -55.51
#